data_AF-A0A2G9RTS0-F1
#
_entry.id   AF-A0A2G9RTS0-F1
#
_cell.length_a   1.000
_cell.length_b   1.000
_cell.length_c   1.000
_cell.angle_alpha   90.00
_cell.angle_beta   90.00
_cell.angle_gamma   90.00
#
_symmetry.space_group_name_H-M   'P 1'
#
loop_
_entity.id
_entity.type
_entity.pdbx_description
1 polymer ?
#
loop_
_entity_poly.entity_id
_entity_poly.type
_entity_poly.pdbx_seq_one_letter_code
_entity_poly.pdbx_strand_id
1 'polypeptide(L)'
;MLEAELSCPVCLSTYRDPVSLGCGHCFCRQCISEALSHQKDQGRPYTCPMCQEHYQDFPALKKNLQLSSIVESFVSMQKNTEHAQIPCGDCLDQPSPAVKTCVSCEVSLCHKHLERHANRGHVLLEPTASVQDRKCAEHDKLLEYYCEQDAQCICVTCYIAGAHKGHNIMTLKQAHEKKLATLSSTTSALSNIVSTFCKDIEDLNAGLVKITENTIKLSKPLEDLCEKIILQVRGQFKKITQAILINQEETTSKLTATIKQIEDAKATTEKALDEINLISKQPDDLLFVKDFSRSQSLIKQQSPRVNMMQVVDVEADKVMIENIDKETTDYIVIIGRHLAYTHDVLSQQIEQLVWSGSQRKKVENQKAAPRVKLQKSEKMSLSFTFNCTQCSHTEAMC
;
A
#
# COMPACT_ATOMS: atom_id res chain seq x y z
N MET A 1 12.56 27.20 -7.55
CA MET A 1 11.48 26.34 -8.11
C MET A 1 11.05 25.22 -7.15
N LEU A 2 11.92 24.63 -6.32
CA LEU A 2 11.56 23.56 -5.37
C LEU A 2 10.81 23.98 -4.10
N GLU A 3 10.87 25.25 -3.67
CA GLU A 3 10.25 25.69 -2.41
C GLU A 3 8.72 25.64 -2.40
N ALA A 4 8.09 25.94 -3.55
CA ALA A 4 6.63 25.91 -3.66
C ALA A 4 6.10 24.47 -3.50
N GLU A 5 6.84 23.48 -3.97
CA GLU A 5 6.47 22.05 -3.92
C GLU A 5 6.65 21.42 -2.52
N LEU A 6 7.41 22.07 -1.63
CA LEU A 6 7.63 21.65 -0.24
C LEU A 6 6.90 22.54 0.78
N SER A 7 5.91 23.30 0.32
CA SER A 7 5.14 24.21 1.16
C SER A 7 3.79 23.62 1.54
N CYS A 8 3.39 23.80 2.81
CA CYS A 8 2.08 23.41 3.27
C CYS A 8 1.02 24.37 2.72
N PRO A 9 -0.08 23.86 2.13
CA PRO A 9 -1.13 24.69 1.52
C PRO A 9 -1.95 25.52 2.52
N VAL A 10 -1.83 25.24 3.83
CA VAL A 10 -2.56 25.96 4.89
C VAL A 10 -1.71 27.10 5.45
N CYS A 11 -0.48 26.82 5.89
CA CYS A 11 0.40 27.84 6.49
C CYS A 11 1.37 28.48 5.47
N LEU A 12 1.34 28.05 4.21
CA LEU A 12 2.19 28.53 3.10
C LEU A 12 3.68 28.54 3.41
N SER A 13 4.09 27.71 4.37
CA SER A 13 5.46 27.57 4.86
C SER A 13 5.93 26.14 4.65
N THR A 14 7.24 25.91 4.69
CA THR A 14 7.80 24.56 4.62
C THR A 14 7.14 23.62 5.64
N TYR A 15 6.83 22.39 5.20
CA TYR A 15 6.13 21.42 6.04
C TYR A 15 6.82 21.19 7.40
N ARG A 16 6.03 21.19 8.47
CA ARG A 16 6.46 20.76 9.82
C ARG A 16 5.62 19.55 10.23
N ASP A 17 6.28 18.42 10.38
CA ASP A 17 5.65 17.12 10.65
C ASP A 17 4.52 16.81 9.64
N PRO A 18 4.88 16.59 8.35
CA PRO A 18 3.89 16.39 7.31
C PRO A 18 3.07 15.11 7.53
N VAL A 19 1.75 15.23 7.45
CA VAL A 19 0.78 14.13 7.54
C VAL A 19 -0.07 14.08 6.29
N SER A 20 -0.49 12.87 5.91
CA SER A 20 -1.35 12.63 4.75
C SER A 20 -2.77 12.26 5.18
N LEU A 21 -3.76 12.80 4.48
CA LEU A 21 -5.16 12.36 4.57
C LEU A 21 -5.42 11.17 3.63
N GLY A 22 -6.58 10.50 3.80
CA GLY A 22 -6.99 9.39 2.93
C GLY A 22 -7.08 9.76 1.45
N CYS A 23 -7.33 11.04 1.15
CA CYS A 23 -7.34 11.63 -0.19
C CYS A 23 -5.95 11.88 -0.80
N GLY A 24 -4.87 11.59 -0.09
CA GLY A 24 -3.48 11.78 -0.55
C GLY A 24 -2.90 13.18 -0.37
N HIS A 25 -3.70 14.19 -0.02
CA HIS A 25 -3.20 15.54 0.25
C HIS A 25 -2.41 15.60 1.56
N CYS A 26 -1.34 16.41 1.58
CA CYS A 26 -0.40 16.52 2.68
C CYS A 26 -0.45 17.90 3.35
N PHE A 27 -0.41 17.91 4.68
CA PHE A 27 -0.49 19.11 5.52
C PHE A 27 0.48 19.01 6.69
N CYS A 28 0.85 20.13 7.32
CA CYS A 28 1.47 20.07 8.65
C CYS A 28 0.46 19.46 9.65
N ARG A 29 0.92 18.61 10.56
CA ARG A 29 0.05 17.95 11.56
C ARG A 29 -0.82 18.94 12.33
N GLN A 30 -0.23 20.06 12.74
CA GLN A 30 -0.94 21.11 13.46
C GLN A 30 -1.98 21.81 12.58
N CYS A 31 -1.61 22.21 11.36
CA CYS A 31 -2.52 22.91 10.44
C CYS A 31 -3.77 22.10 10.12
N ILE A 32 -3.64 20.79 9.88
CA ILE A 32 -4.82 19.97 9.59
C ILE A 32 -5.62 19.65 10.86
N SER A 33 -4.97 19.50 12.01
CA SER A 33 -5.66 19.28 13.30
C SER A 33 -6.54 20.49 13.65
N GLU A 34 -6.01 21.70 13.48
CA GLU A 34 -6.74 22.96 13.71
C GLU A 34 -7.87 23.17 12.69
N ALA A 35 -7.63 22.88 11.40
CA ALA A 35 -8.66 22.99 10.37
C ALA A 35 -9.85 22.06 10.65
N LEU A 36 -9.58 20.81 11.04
CA LEU A 36 -10.61 19.83 11.36
C LEU A 36 -11.31 20.13 12.70
N SER A 37 -10.60 20.65 13.71
CA SER A 37 -11.23 21.07 14.96
C SER A 37 -12.17 22.26 14.75
N HIS A 38 -11.78 23.25 13.96
CA HIS A 38 -12.65 24.38 13.62
C HIS A 38 -13.91 23.95 12.85
N GLN A 39 -13.82 22.95 11.98
CA GLN A 39 -15.00 22.39 11.29
C GLN A 39 -15.95 21.70 12.28
N LYS A 40 -15.39 20.97 13.25
CA LYS A 40 -16.16 20.33 14.33
C LYS A 40 -16.90 21.37 15.18
N ASP A 41 -16.22 22.45 15.58
CA ASP A 41 -16.80 23.51 16.40
C ASP A 41 -17.92 24.28 15.67
N GLN A 42 -17.89 24.28 14.33
CA GLN A 42 -18.92 24.86 13.47
C GLN A 42 -20.05 23.88 13.11
N GLY A 43 -20.04 22.65 13.66
CA GLY A 43 -21.02 21.61 13.35
C GLY A 43 -20.97 21.11 11.90
N ARG A 44 -19.84 21.30 11.21
CA ARG A 44 -19.65 20.91 9.81
C ARG A 44 -19.01 19.51 9.72
N PRO A 45 -19.31 18.76 8.65
CA PRO A 45 -18.61 17.50 8.36
C PRO A 45 -17.13 17.76 8.10
N TYR A 46 -16.28 16.79 8.46
CA TYR A 46 -14.84 16.86 8.23
C TYR A 46 -14.54 16.85 6.73
N THR A 47 -13.85 17.87 6.24
CA THR A 47 -13.48 17.99 4.82
C THR A 47 -12.02 18.32 4.64
N CYS A 48 -11.41 17.73 3.60
CA CYS A 48 -10.05 18.09 3.18
C CYS A 48 -10.00 19.57 2.73
N PRO A 49 -9.08 20.41 3.25
CA PRO A 49 -8.97 21.81 2.84
C PRO A 49 -8.62 22.05 1.37
N MET A 50 -8.10 21.03 0.67
CA MET A 50 -7.70 21.15 -0.75
C MET A 50 -8.73 20.63 -1.73
N CYS A 51 -9.24 19.40 -1.53
CA CYS A 51 -10.14 18.73 -2.46
C CYS A 51 -11.59 18.60 -1.96
N GLN A 52 -11.86 19.04 -0.73
CA GLN A 52 -13.18 18.99 -0.09
C GLN A 52 -13.75 17.57 0.12
N GLU A 53 -12.94 16.53 -0.03
CA GLU A 53 -13.37 15.16 0.25
C GLU A 53 -13.85 15.00 1.71
N HIS A 54 -14.99 14.32 1.86
CA HIS A 54 -15.72 14.18 3.12
C HIS A 54 -15.26 12.97 3.94
N TYR A 55 -15.14 13.14 5.24
CA TYR A 55 -14.85 12.07 6.20
C TYR A 55 -15.97 11.95 7.23
N GLN A 56 -16.40 10.71 7.50
CA GLN A 56 -17.47 10.44 8.49
C GLN A 56 -17.00 10.67 9.93
N ASP A 57 -15.75 10.28 10.22
CA ASP A 57 -15.10 10.47 11.51
C ASP A 57 -13.80 11.28 11.35
N PHE A 58 -13.20 11.70 12.47
CA PHE A 58 -11.93 12.41 12.45
C PHE A 58 -10.85 11.53 11.76
N PRO A 59 -10.30 11.96 10.61
CA PRO A 59 -9.39 11.12 9.84
C PRO A 59 -8.09 10.86 10.60
N ALA A 60 -7.63 9.61 10.58
CA ALA A 60 -6.36 9.23 11.18
C ALA A 60 -5.19 9.91 10.46
N LEU A 61 -4.51 10.82 11.15
CA LEU A 61 -3.36 11.55 10.60
C LEU A 61 -2.11 10.66 10.61
N LYS A 62 -1.80 10.05 9.47
CA LYS A 62 -0.57 9.26 9.29
C LYS A 62 0.56 10.18 8.85
N LYS A 63 1.68 10.13 9.58
CA LYS A 63 2.90 10.84 9.21
C LYS A 63 3.43 10.35 7.86
N ASN A 64 3.71 11.27 6.95
CA ASN A 64 4.33 10.96 5.68
C ASN A 64 5.86 10.94 5.87
N LEU A 65 6.40 9.73 6.07
CA LEU A 65 7.83 9.54 6.32
C LEU A 65 8.69 9.98 5.12
N GLN A 66 8.20 9.79 3.90
CA GLN A 66 8.92 10.21 2.68
C GLN A 66 9.01 11.72 2.58
N LEU A 67 7.89 12.42 2.71
CA LEU A 67 7.86 13.89 2.67
C LEU A 67 8.63 14.49 3.85
N SER A 68 8.59 13.86 5.03
CA SER A 68 9.41 14.28 6.18
C SER A 68 10.90 14.21 5.84
N SER A 69 11.37 13.09 5.28
CA SER A 69 12.77 12.93 4.90
C SER A 69 13.21 13.91 3.81
N ILE A 70 12.36 14.18 2.83
CA ILE A 70 12.63 15.17 1.76
C ILE A 70 12.75 16.57 2.35
N VAL A 71 11.83 16.96 3.22
CA VAL A 71 11.83 18.28 3.88
C VAL A 71 13.03 18.44 4.81
N GLU A 72 13.39 17.40 5.57
CA GLU A 72 14.58 17.39 6.43
C GLU A 72 15.87 17.51 5.62
N SER A 73 15.97 16.81 4.49
CA SER A 73 17.10 16.95 3.56
C SER A 73 17.16 18.35 2.97
N PHE A 74 16.02 18.92 2.56
CA PHE A 74 15.95 20.27 2.01
C PHE A 74 16.36 21.33 3.03
N VAL A 75 15.87 21.25 4.27
CA VAL A 75 16.26 22.14 5.37
C VAL A 75 17.74 21.97 5.72
N SER A 76 18.27 20.75 5.66
CA SER A 76 19.70 20.50 5.90
C SER A 76 20.58 21.06 4.78
N MET A 77 20.12 20.98 3.53
CA MET A 77 20.77 21.61 2.39
C MET A 77 20.74 23.15 2.47
N GLN A 78 19.63 23.74 2.96
CA GLN A 78 19.54 25.18 3.22
C GLN A 78 20.45 25.61 4.38
N LYS A 79 20.54 24.82 5.46
CA LYS A 79 21.48 25.09 6.57
C LYS A 79 22.95 25.02 6.14
N ASN A 80 23.28 24.22 5.13
CA ASN A 80 24.62 24.21 4.54
C ASN A 80 24.92 25.43 3.66
N THR A 81 23.94 26.29 3.37
CA THR A 81 24.17 27.59 2.69
C THR A 81 24.40 28.75 3.66
N GLU A 82 24.09 28.59 4.95
CA GLU A 82 24.52 29.49 6.01
C GLU A 82 25.92 29.09 6.49
N HIS A 83 26.93 29.45 5.71
CA HIS A 83 28.31 29.42 6.19
C HIS A 83 28.37 30.22 7.49
N ALA A 84 28.89 29.62 8.57
CA ALA A 84 29.24 30.35 9.77
C ALA A 84 30.05 31.59 9.37
N GLN A 85 29.49 32.79 9.57
CA GLN A 85 30.11 34.03 9.10
C GLN A 85 31.44 34.22 9.83
N ILE A 86 32.54 34.15 9.08
CA ILE A 86 33.89 34.24 9.63
C ILE A 86 34.09 35.66 10.17
N PRO A 87 34.43 35.85 11.45
CA PRO A 87 34.59 37.16 12.05
C PRO A 87 35.85 37.87 11.53
N CYS A 88 35.80 39.20 11.48
CA CYS A 88 36.97 40.02 11.18
C CYS A 88 37.97 40.00 12.35
N GLY A 89 39.24 39.71 12.06
CA GLY A 89 40.31 39.62 13.07
C GLY A 89 40.81 40.96 13.60
N ASP A 90 40.60 42.06 12.86
CA ASP A 90 41.13 43.40 13.20
C ASP A 90 40.10 44.32 13.90
N CYS A 91 38.90 43.81 14.20
CA CYS A 91 37.87 44.59 14.91
C CYS A 91 38.14 44.60 16.41
N LEU A 92 38.16 45.79 17.01
CA LEU A 92 38.51 45.98 18.42
C LEU A 92 37.46 45.46 19.41
N ASP A 93 36.16 45.56 19.09
CA ASP A 93 35.07 45.24 20.04
C ASP A 93 34.09 44.19 19.49
N GLN A 94 33.32 44.55 18.46
CA GLN A 94 32.39 43.64 17.79
C GLN A 94 32.90 43.28 16.40
N PRO A 95 33.44 42.06 16.21
CA PRO A 95 33.94 41.64 14.92
C PRO A 95 32.82 41.52 13.92
N SER A 96 32.81 42.44 12.96
CA SER A 96 31.91 42.38 11.82
C SER A 96 32.26 41.18 10.93
N PRO A 97 31.30 40.63 10.17
CA PRO A 97 31.59 39.56 9.21
C PRO A 97 32.70 39.95 8.25
N ALA A 98 33.67 39.05 8.06
CA ALA A 98 34.72 39.21 7.10
C ALA A 98 34.18 39.06 5.68
N VAL A 99 34.67 39.91 4.77
CA VAL A 99 34.35 39.89 3.34
C VAL A 99 35.47 39.33 2.48
N LYS A 100 36.72 39.33 3.00
CA LYS A 100 37.88 38.70 2.38
C LYS A 100 38.84 38.18 3.44
N THR A 101 39.62 37.16 3.11
CA THR A 101 40.76 36.71 3.90
C THR A 101 42.05 36.98 3.16
N CYS A 102 43.00 37.66 3.81
CA CYS A 102 44.33 37.88 3.28
C CYS A 102 45.22 36.69 3.63
N VAL A 103 45.67 35.95 2.63
CA VAL A 103 46.51 34.75 2.85
C VAL A 103 47.92 35.13 3.30
N SER A 104 48.41 36.29 2.85
CA SER A 104 49.73 36.81 3.22
C SER A 104 49.80 37.30 4.67
N CYS A 105 48.69 37.76 5.24
CA CYS A 105 48.61 38.25 6.62
C CYS A 105 47.82 37.33 7.55
N GLU A 106 47.31 36.20 7.04
CA GLU A 106 46.51 35.22 7.78
C GLU A 106 45.33 35.83 8.54
N VAL A 107 44.75 36.90 7.99
CA VAL A 107 43.69 37.68 8.65
C VAL A 107 42.46 37.79 7.76
N SER A 108 41.30 37.56 8.36
CA SER A 108 39.98 37.79 7.76
C SER A 108 39.53 39.21 8.07
N LEU A 109 39.11 39.96 7.05
CA LEU A 109 38.88 41.40 7.11
C LEU A 109 37.44 41.74 6.72
N CYS A 110 36.77 42.57 7.52
CA CYS A 110 35.51 43.22 7.15
C CYS A 110 35.75 44.35 6.14
N HIS A 111 34.69 44.89 5.53
CA HIS A 111 34.80 45.92 4.49
C HIS A 111 35.71 47.11 4.87
N LYS A 112 35.56 47.62 6.11
CA LYS A 112 36.34 48.77 6.60
C LYS A 112 37.83 48.46 6.72
N HIS A 113 38.19 47.25 7.17
CA HIS A 113 39.58 46.85 7.30
C HIS A 113 40.17 46.41 5.96
N LEU A 114 39.35 45.88 5.06
CA LEU A 114 39.75 45.56 3.69
C LEU A 114 40.15 46.82 2.91
N GLU A 115 39.38 47.91 2.99
CA GLU A 115 39.71 49.18 2.32
C GLU A 115 41.09 49.71 2.70
N ARG A 116 41.45 49.59 3.98
CA ARG A 116 42.77 49.98 4.50
C ARG A 116 43.88 49.00 4.08
N HIS A 117 43.52 47.76 3.75
CA HIS A 117 44.43 46.69 3.36
C HIS A 117 44.65 46.59 1.83
N ALA A 118 43.69 47.06 1.03
CA ALA A 118 43.63 46.86 -0.42
C ALA A 118 44.89 47.33 -1.18
N ASN A 119 45.58 48.35 -0.66
CA ASN A 119 46.76 48.95 -1.31
C ASN A 119 48.08 48.18 -1.08
N ARG A 120 48.04 47.02 -0.39
CA ARG A 120 49.25 46.23 -0.07
C ARG A 120 49.66 45.22 -1.14
N GLY A 121 48.83 45.01 -2.17
CA GLY A 121 49.11 44.02 -3.22
C GLY A 121 49.11 42.57 -2.73
N HIS A 122 48.53 42.29 -1.56
CA HIS A 122 48.42 40.95 -1.00
C HIS A 122 47.29 40.13 -1.66
N VAL A 123 47.41 38.80 -1.60
CA VAL A 123 46.41 37.88 -2.15
C VAL A 123 45.20 37.80 -1.21
N LEU A 124 44.05 38.25 -1.71
CA LEU A 124 42.77 38.26 -1.00
C LEU A 124 41.84 37.20 -1.58
N LEU A 125 41.37 36.28 -0.73
CA LEU A 125 40.45 35.21 -1.08
C LEU A 125 39.08 35.44 -0.44
N GLU A 126 38.08 34.64 -0.84
CA GLU A 126 36.83 34.54 -0.10
C GLU A 126 37.09 34.17 1.38
N PRO A 127 36.25 34.66 2.32
CA PRO A 127 36.40 34.36 3.74
C PRO A 127 36.57 32.86 3.97
N THR A 128 37.70 32.47 4.56
CA THR A 128 37.97 31.08 4.91
C THR A 128 38.51 30.97 6.34
N ALA A 129 38.06 29.95 7.07
CA ALA A 129 38.51 29.66 8.42
C ALA A 129 39.89 28.97 8.43
N SER A 130 40.33 28.44 7.28
CA SER A 130 41.55 27.66 7.16
C SER A 130 42.46 28.23 6.07
N VAL A 131 43.20 29.28 6.43
CA VAL A 131 44.24 29.86 5.57
C VAL A 131 45.39 28.86 5.35
N GLN A 132 45.62 27.96 6.32
CA GLN A 132 46.66 26.95 6.25
C GLN A 132 46.45 25.93 5.13
N ASP A 133 45.19 25.61 4.78
CA ASP A 133 44.87 24.72 3.65
C ASP A 133 45.25 25.31 2.27
N ARG A 134 45.61 26.60 2.22
CA ARG A 134 46.11 27.29 1.03
C ARG A 134 47.63 27.34 0.98
N LYS A 135 48.32 26.92 2.03
CA LYS A 135 49.78 26.93 2.12
C LYS A 135 50.36 25.53 2.03
N CYS A 136 51.58 25.45 1.53
CA CYS A 136 52.36 24.23 1.50
C CYS A 136 52.86 23.90 2.92
N ALA A 137 52.56 22.70 3.40
CA ALA A 137 52.98 22.24 4.72
C ALA A 137 54.51 22.28 4.92
N GLU A 138 55.29 22.03 3.87
CA GLU A 138 56.75 21.93 3.94
C GLU A 138 57.46 23.29 3.83
N HIS A 139 56.88 24.24 3.09
CA HIS A 139 57.57 25.48 2.69
C HIS A 139 56.87 26.75 3.16
N ASP A 140 55.68 26.64 3.76
CA ASP A 140 54.79 27.73 4.18
C ASP A 140 54.47 28.76 3.08
N LYS A 141 54.64 28.37 1.80
CA LYS A 141 54.31 29.19 0.64
C LYS A 141 52.96 28.83 0.05
N LEU A 142 52.34 29.77 -0.63
CA LEU A 142 51.05 29.58 -1.29
C LEU A 142 51.08 28.40 -2.29
N LEU A 143 50.03 27.60 -2.26
CA LEU A 143 49.79 26.56 -3.25
C LEU A 143 49.21 27.22 -4.52
N GLU A 144 50.00 27.24 -5.59
CA GLU A 144 49.66 27.94 -6.84
C GLU A 144 49.63 26.99 -8.05
N TYR A 145 50.20 25.80 -7.89
CA TYR A 145 50.35 24.81 -8.95
C TYR A 145 49.73 23.47 -8.56
N TYR A 146 49.41 22.67 -9.57
CA TYR A 146 48.95 21.30 -9.43
C TYR A 146 49.90 20.37 -10.18
N CYS A 147 50.41 19.35 -9.49
CA CYS A 147 51.19 18.29 -10.11
C CYS A 147 50.27 17.19 -10.62
N GLU A 148 50.38 16.83 -11.91
CA GLU A 148 49.54 15.78 -12.50
C GLU A 148 49.92 14.38 -12.03
N GLN A 149 51.22 14.11 -11.89
CA GLN A 149 51.74 12.79 -11.52
C GLN A 149 51.34 12.41 -10.09
N ASP A 150 51.51 13.33 -9.15
CA ASP A 150 51.25 13.08 -7.73
C ASP A 150 49.84 13.49 -7.30
N ALA A 151 49.06 14.07 -8.23
CA ALA A 151 47.70 14.54 -8.01
C ALA A 151 47.53 15.54 -6.84
N GLN A 152 48.56 16.35 -6.55
CA GLN A 152 48.62 17.26 -5.40
C GLN A 152 48.76 18.73 -5.80
N CYS A 153 48.20 19.63 -4.99
CA CYS A 153 48.48 21.07 -5.07
C CYS A 153 49.82 21.36 -4.40
N ILE A 154 50.70 22.11 -5.07
CA ILE A 154 52.08 22.37 -4.63
C ILE A 154 52.43 23.86 -4.72
N CYS A 155 53.46 24.28 -3.97
CA CYS A 155 54.05 25.62 -4.09
C CYS A 155 55.23 25.64 -5.08
N VAL A 156 55.71 26.83 -5.43
CA VAL A 156 56.85 27.00 -6.35
C VAL A 156 58.14 26.30 -5.89
N THR A 157 58.40 26.26 -4.57
CA THR A 157 59.61 25.62 -4.03
C THR A 157 59.58 24.09 -4.22
N CYS A 158 58.40 23.48 -4.04
CA CYS A 158 58.18 22.05 -4.28
C CYS A 158 58.59 21.61 -5.68
N TYR A 159 58.39 22.49 -6.68
CA TYR A 159 58.71 22.22 -8.07
C TYR A 159 60.17 22.49 -8.43
N ILE A 160 60.76 23.59 -7.96
CA ILE A 160 62.12 24.00 -8.39
C ILE A 160 63.21 23.23 -7.64
N ALA A 161 63.03 23.01 -6.34
CA ALA A 161 64.04 22.43 -5.45
C ALA A 161 63.53 21.25 -4.61
N GLY A 162 62.23 20.96 -4.68
CA GLY A 162 61.59 19.91 -3.88
C GLY A 162 61.32 18.60 -4.64
N ALA A 163 60.44 17.79 -4.07
CA ALA A 163 60.13 16.43 -4.52
C ALA A 163 59.44 16.35 -5.90
N HIS A 164 58.84 17.44 -6.39
CA HIS A 164 58.10 17.46 -7.66
C HIS A 164 58.96 17.99 -8.83
N LYS A 165 60.28 18.03 -8.66
CA LYS A 165 61.20 18.53 -9.69
C LYS A 165 61.18 17.64 -10.91
N GLY A 166 60.84 18.22 -12.06
CA GLY A 166 60.72 17.51 -13.33
C GLY A 166 59.35 16.85 -13.57
N HIS A 167 58.39 17.00 -12.66
CA HIS A 167 57.01 16.57 -12.90
C HIS A 167 56.25 17.58 -13.77
N ASN A 168 55.15 17.12 -14.38
CA ASN A 168 54.28 17.98 -15.15
C ASN A 168 53.38 18.76 -14.20
N ILE A 169 53.53 20.08 -14.21
CA ILE A 169 52.75 20.97 -13.36
C ILE A 169 51.92 21.90 -14.22
N MET A 170 50.76 22.30 -13.70
CA MET A 170 49.93 23.34 -14.28
C MET A 170 49.47 24.30 -13.20
N THR A 171 48.96 25.47 -13.59
CA THR A 171 48.36 26.40 -12.64
C THR A 171 47.08 25.80 -12.05
N LEU A 172 46.72 26.20 -10.82
CA LEU A 172 45.44 25.77 -10.22
C LEU A 172 44.23 26.13 -11.09
N LYS A 173 44.28 27.26 -11.82
CA LYS A 173 43.22 27.65 -12.76
C LYS A 173 43.05 26.62 -13.88
N GLN A 174 44.15 26.21 -14.51
CA GLN A 174 44.12 25.18 -15.57
C GLN A 174 43.67 23.82 -15.03
N ALA A 175 44.12 23.43 -13.83
CA ALA A 175 43.70 22.18 -13.19
C ALA A 175 42.21 22.19 -12.86
N HIS A 176 41.69 23.32 -12.36
CA HIS A 176 40.28 23.51 -12.09
C HIS A 176 39.44 23.39 -13.36
N GLU A 177 39.81 24.08 -14.44
CA GLU A 177 39.11 24.00 -15.74
C GLU A 177 39.09 22.56 -16.28
N LYS A 178 40.23 21.85 -16.23
CA LYS A 178 40.35 20.45 -16.67
C LYS A 178 39.49 19.51 -15.81
N LYS A 179 39.51 19.67 -14.48
CA LYS A 179 38.68 18.87 -13.56
C LYS A 179 37.20 19.18 -13.69
N LEU A 180 36.82 20.44 -13.92
CA LEU A 180 35.43 20.85 -14.14
C LEU A 180 34.87 20.25 -15.44
N ALA A 181 35.66 20.24 -16.52
CA ALA A 181 35.28 19.58 -17.77
C ALA A 181 35.14 18.06 -17.60
N THR A 182 36.03 17.44 -16.80
CA THR A 182 35.92 16.03 -16.46
C THR A 182 34.65 15.77 -15.64
N LEU A 183 34.39 16.60 -14.63
CA LEU A 183 33.22 16.50 -13.77
C LEU A 183 31.92 16.61 -14.57
N SER A 184 31.81 17.59 -15.47
CA SER A 184 30.60 17.75 -16.31
C SER A 184 30.38 16.54 -17.22
N SER A 185 31.45 15.97 -17.78
CA SER A 185 31.35 14.74 -18.60
C SER A 185 30.94 13.52 -17.77
N THR A 186 31.47 13.35 -16.55
CA THR A 186 31.11 12.26 -15.65
C THR A 186 29.69 12.39 -15.12
N THR A 187 29.25 13.61 -14.78
CA THR A 187 27.89 13.88 -14.34
C THR A 187 26.89 13.57 -15.45
N SER A 188 27.21 13.92 -16.69
CA SER A 188 26.38 13.59 -17.86
C SER A 188 26.31 12.07 -18.10
N ALA A 189 27.44 11.36 -17.95
CA ALA A 189 27.47 9.91 -18.07
C ALA A 189 26.64 9.22 -16.97
N LEU A 190 26.76 9.66 -15.72
CA LEU A 190 25.96 9.14 -14.61
C LEU A 190 24.47 9.44 -14.77
N SER A 191 24.12 10.64 -15.24
CA SER A 191 22.74 11.02 -15.54
C SER A 191 22.11 10.09 -16.59
N ASN A 192 22.86 9.74 -17.64
CA ASN A 192 22.40 8.79 -18.65
C ASN A 192 22.17 7.40 -18.04
N ILE A 193 23.06 6.91 -17.18
CA ILE A 193 22.90 5.62 -16.50
C ILE A 193 21.65 5.60 -15.60
N VAL A 194 21.42 6.69 -14.85
CA VAL A 194 20.20 6.84 -14.05
C VAL A 194 18.97 6.80 -14.95
N SER A 195 18.99 7.50 -16.09
CA SER A 195 17.86 7.48 -17.04
C SER A 195 17.60 6.08 -17.62
N THR A 196 18.64 5.29 -17.88
CA THR A 196 18.47 3.90 -18.35
C THR A 196 17.88 3.02 -17.28
N PHE A 197 18.32 3.16 -16.02
CA PHE A 197 17.73 2.40 -14.92
C PHE A 197 16.27 2.79 -14.66
N CYS A 198 15.90 4.06 -14.78
CA CYS A 198 14.49 4.48 -14.68
C CYS A 198 13.63 3.77 -15.74
N LYS A 199 14.07 3.73 -17.00
CA LYS A 199 13.37 3.00 -18.07
C LYS A 199 13.28 1.50 -17.79
N ASP A 200 14.36 0.89 -17.31
CA ASP A 200 14.36 -0.52 -16.96
C ASP A 200 13.35 -0.85 -15.85
N ILE A 201 13.24 0.02 -14.85
CA ILE A 201 12.27 -0.10 -13.76
C ILE A 201 10.83 0.09 -14.29
N GLU A 202 10.59 1.06 -15.16
CA GLU A 202 9.29 1.27 -15.80
C GLU A 202 8.85 0.04 -16.61
N ASP A 203 9.75 -0.55 -17.40
CA ASP A 203 9.47 -1.77 -18.16
C ASP A 203 9.13 -2.96 -17.25
N LEU A 204 9.87 -3.12 -16.15
CA LEU A 204 9.63 -4.18 -15.18
C LEU A 204 8.27 -4.00 -14.49
N ASN A 205 7.93 -2.76 -14.10
CA ASN A 205 6.63 -2.44 -13.53
C ASN A 205 5.50 -2.71 -14.53
N ALA A 206 5.67 -2.35 -15.80
CA ALA A 206 4.70 -2.69 -16.85
C ALA A 206 4.55 -4.21 -17.02
N GLY A 207 5.65 -4.96 -16.89
CA GLY A 207 5.64 -6.43 -16.85
C GLY A 207 4.82 -6.98 -15.68
N LEU A 208 5.00 -6.44 -14.47
CA LEU A 208 4.24 -6.83 -13.28
C LEU A 208 2.74 -6.61 -13.46
N VAL A 209 2.33 -5.45 -14.00
CA VAL A 209 0.92 -5.17 -14.30
C VAL A 209 0.35 -6.17 -15.31
N LYS A 210 1.11 -6.54 -16.34
CA LYS A 210 0.66 -7.56 -17.31
C LYS A 210 0.51 -8.95 -16.66
N ILE A 211 1.41 -9.32 -15.75
CA ILE A 211 1.30 -10.58 -15.01
C ILE A 211 0.01 -10.59 -14.19
N THR A 212 -0.29 -9.52 -13.44
CA THR A 212 -1.51 -9.46 -12.63
C THR A 212 -2.77 -9.48 -13.50
N GLU A 213 -2.80 -8.72 -14.61
CA GLU A 213 -3.91 -8.76 -15.57
C GLU A 213 -4.13 -10.16 -16.16
N ASN A 214 -3.05 -10.85 -16.55
CA ASN A 214 -3.15 -12.19 -17.09
C ASN A 214 -3.67 -13.17 -16.05
N THR A 215 -3.16 -13.12 -14.81
CA THR A 215 -3.67 -13.93 -13.70
C THR A 215 -5.17 -13.74 -13.53
N ILE A 216 -5.67 -12.50 -13.51
CA ILE A 216 -7.11 -12.22 -13.39
C ILE A 216 -7.89 -12.76 -14.59
N LYS A 217 -7.41 -12.54 -15.82
CA LYS A 217 -8.08 -13.04 -17.05
C LYS A 217 -8.24 -14.55 -17.04
N LEU A 218 -7.31 -15.26 -16.40
CA LEU A 218 -7.26 -16.70 -16.37
C LEU A 218 -7.97 -17.32 -15.16
N SER A 219 -7.90 -16.69 -13.98
CA SER A 219 -8.55 -17.20 -12.77
C SER A 219 -10.04 -16.88 -12.72
N LYS A 220 -10.45 -15.70 -13.20
CA LYS A 220 -11.84 -15.23 -13.09
C LYS A 220 -12.87 -16.15 -13.76
N PRO A 221 -12.63 -16.69 -14.98
CA PRO A 221 -13.56 -17.66 -15.57
C PRO A 221 -13.73 -18.94 -14.75
N LEU A 222 -12.68 -19.37 -14.02
CA LEU A 222 -12.75 -20.54 -13.14
C LEU A 222 -13.58 -20.23 -11.89
N GLU A 223 -13.40 -19.05 -11.31
CA GLU A 223 -14.23 -18.56 -10.19
C GLU A 223 -15.71 -18.46 -10.60
N ASP A 224 -16.00 -17.84 -11.74
CA ASP A 224 -17.36 -17.71 -12.27
C ASP A 224 -18.01 -19.09 -12.54
N LEU A 225 -17.23 -20.05 -13.04
CA LEU A 225 -17.70 -21.42 -13.26
C LEU A 225 -18.03 -22.12 -11.94
N CYS A 226 -17.16 -21.98 -10.92
CA CYS A 226 -17.39 -22.56 -9.60
C CYS A 226 -18.67 -21.99 -8.97
N GLU A 227 -18.85 -20.68 -9.01
CA GLU A 227 -20.05 -20.02 -8.47
C GLU A 227 -21.31 -20.51 -9.20
N LYS A 228 -21.25 -20.64 -10.53
CA LYS A 228 -22.37 -21.18 -11.32
C LYS A 228 -22.75 -22.60 -10.89
N ILE A 229 -21.78 -23.49 -10.69
CA ILE A 229 -22.03 -24.88 -10.24
C ILE A 229 -22.68 -24.87 -8.85
N ILE A 230 -22.15 -24.08 -7.91
CA ILE A 230 -22.69 -23.95 -6.56
C ILE A 230 -24.15 -23.49 -6.58
N LEU A 231 -24.46 -22.46 -7.38
CA LEU A 231 -25.81 -21.93 -7.52
C LEU A 231 -26.78 -22.95 -8.13
N GLN A 232 -26.35 -23.71 -9.14
CA GLN A 232 -27.17 -24.75 -9.76
C GLN A 232 -27.51 -25.87 -8.76
N VAL A 233 -26.51 -26.38 -8.03
CA VAL A 233 -26.69 -27.43 -7.03
C VAL A 233 -27.62 -26.96 -5.91
N ARG A 234 -27.35 -25.78 -5.33
CA ARG A 234 -28.23 -25.17 -4.31
C ARG A 234 -29.66 -24.98 -4.81
N GLY A 235 -29.83 -24.59 -6.07
CA GLY A 235 -31.13 -24.42 -6.70
C GLY A 235 -31.92 -25.73 -6.78
N GLN A 236 -31.27 -26.85 -7.09
CA GLN A 236 -31.91 -28.17 -7.11
C GLN A 236 -32.37 -28.59 -5.71
N PHE A 237 -31.50 -28.47 -4.70
CA PHE A 237 -31.86 -28.77 -3.32
C PHE A 237 -33.06 -27.95 -2.85
N LYS A 238 -33.08 -26.64 -3.14
CA LYS A 238 -34.19 -25.77 -2.75
C LYS A 238 -35.53 -26.23 -3.36
N LYS A 239 -35.54 -26.66 -4.62
CA LYS A 239 -36.76 -27.18 -5.28
C LYS A 239 -37.27 -28.44 -4.60
N ILE A 240 -36.38 -29.38 -4.27
CA ILE A 240 -36.74 -30.63 -3.61
C ILE A 240 -37.29 -30.36 -2.21
N THR A 241 -36.59 -29.55 -1.40
CA THR A 241 -37.06 -29.17 -0.06
C THR A 241 -38.44 -28.51 -0.13
N GLN A 242 -38.66 -27.62 -1.10
CA GLN A 242 -39.95 -26.95 -1.26
C GLN A 242 -41.07 -27.93 -1.64
N ALA A 243 -40.81 -28.90 -2.52
CA ALA A 243 -41.78 -29.94 -2.85
C ALA A 243 -42.15 -30.81 -1.65
N ILE A 244 -41.18 -31.14 -0.78
CA ILE A 244 -41.43 -31.87 0.48
C ILE A 244 -42.34 -31.06 1.41
N LEU A 245 -42.07 -29.77 1.58
CA LEU A 245 -42.88 -28.89 2.44
C LEU A 245 -44.32 -28.74 1.93
N ILE A 246 -44.50 -28.60 0.61
CA ILE A 246 -45.85 -28.52 0.01
C ILE A 246 -46.62 -29.82 0.28
N ASN A 247 -45.99 -30.98 0.06
CA ASN A 247 -46.63 -32.27 0.33
C ASN A 247 -46.94 -32.46 1.83
N GLN A 248 -46.08 -31.96 2.72
CA GLN A 248 -46.35 -31.93 4.16
C GLN A 248 -47.58 -31.07 4.49
N GLU A 249 -47.68 -29.88 3.91
CA GLU A 249 -48.82 -28.99 4.14
C GLU A 249 -50.14 -29.60 3.66
N GLU A 250 -50.13 -30.21 2.46
CA GLU A 250 -51.31 -30.91 1.91
C GLU A 250 -51.76 -32.09 2.79
N THR A 251 -50.82 -32.90 3.26
CA THR A 251 -51.11 -34.05 4.12
C THR A 251 -51.60 -33.61 5.51
N THR A 252 -50.99 -32.56 6.07
CA THR A 252 -51.41 -31.97 7.35
C THR A 252 -52.81 -31.37 7.26
N SER A 253 -53.13 -30.70 6.15
CA SER A 253 -54.46 -30.14 5.89
C SER A 253 -55.53 -31.24 5.85
N LYS A 254 -55.26 -32.35 5.14
CA LYS A 254 -56.16 -33.52 5.10
C LYS A 254 -56.39 -34.11 6.49
N LEU A 255 -55.31 -34.31 7.26
CA LEU A 255 -55.41 -34.82 8.64
C LEU A 255 -56.22 -33.90 9.54
N THR A 256 -55.97 -32.60 9.48
CA THR A 256 -56.68 -31.59 10.30
C THR A 256 -58.18 -31.57 9.96
N ALA A 257 -58.53 -31.70 8.68
CA ALA A 257 -59.92 -31.79 8.24
C ALA A 257 -60.61 -33.06 8.78
N THR A 258 -59.94 -34.21 8.77
CA THR A 258 -60.47 -35.46 9.35
C THR A 258 -60.62 -35.37 10.88
N ILE A 259 -59.65 -34.77 11.58
CA ILE A 259 -59.75 -34.51 13.03
C ILE A 259 -60.99 -33.69 13.33
N LYS A 260 -61.20 -32.57 12.60
CA LYS A 260 -62.37 -31.72 12.77
C LYS A 260 -63.68 -32.48 12.54
N GLN A 261 -63.75 -33.32 11.51
CA GLN A 261 -64.94 -34.16 11.27
C GLN A 261 -65.22 -35.12 12.43
N ILE A 262 -64.19 -35.70 13.04
CA ILE A 262 -64.32 -36.57 14.21
C ILE A 262 -64.76 -35.76 15.43
N GLU A 263 -64.19 -34.58 15.67
CA GLU A 263 -64.57 -33.70 16.77
C GLU A 263 -66.03 -33.24 16.68
N ASP A 264 -66.48 -32.83 15.49
CA ASP A 264 -67.87 -32.43 15.24
C ASP A 264 -68.84 -33.61 15.47
N ALA A 265 -68.46 -34.80 14.99
CA ALA A 265 -69.24 -36.03 15.22
C ALA A 265 -69.30 -36.39 16.70
N LYS A 266 -68.17 -36.33 17.42
CA LYS A 266 -68.08 -36.56 18.85
C LYS A 266 -68.98 -35.60 19.62
N ALA A 267 -68.90 -34.30 19.36
CA ALA A 267 -69.72 -33.30 20.05
C ALA A 267 -71.24 -33.55 19.83
N THR A 268 -71.61 -33.98 18.62
CA THR A 268 -73.00 -34.34 18.30
C THR A 268 -73.47 -35.58 19.07
N THR A 269 -72.61 -36.59 19.18
CA THR A 269 -72.89 -37.81 19.97
C THR A 269 -72.92 -37.55 21.47
N GLU A 270 -72.02 -36.73 22.00
CA GLU A 270 -72.02 -36.31 23.41
C GLU A 270 -73.31 -35.58 23.77
N LYS A 271 -73.77 -34.66 22.91
CA LYS A 271 -75.05 -33.97 23.11
C LYS A 271 -76.24 -34.94 23.10
N ALA A 272 -76.26 -35.90 22.17
CA ALA A 272 -77.30 -36.92 22.14
C ALA A 272 -77.27 -37.83 23.38
N LEU A 273 -76.07 -38.13 23.90
CA LEU A 273 -75.89 -38.87 25.14
C LEU A 273 -76.43 -38.10 26.35
N ASP A 274 -76.15 -36.80 26.44
CA ASP A 274 -76.68 -35.94 27.50
C ASP A 274 -78.22 -35.85 27.48
N GLU A 275 -78.81 -35.75 26.28
CA GLU A 275 -80.28 -35.77 26.10
C GLU A 275 -80.89 -37.09 26.58
N ILE A 276 -80.28 -38.24 26.26
CA ILE A 276 -80.74 -39.55 26.74
C ILE A 276 -80.59 -39.66 28.26
N ASN A 277 -79.46 -39.21 28.81
CA ASN A 277 -79.22 -39.21 30.25
C ASN A 277 -80.26 -38.36 30.99
N LEU A 278 -80.70 -37.24 30.42
CA LEU A 278 -81.77 -36.42 30.97
C LEU A 278 -83.12 -37.15 30.93
N ILE A 279 -83.47 -37.77 29.79
CA ILE A 279 -84.69 -38.57 29.65
C ILE A 279 -84.70 -39.73 30.65
N SER A 280 -83.57 -40.40 30.88
CA SER A 280 -83.48 -41.52 31.84
C SER A 280 -83.83 -41.15 33.29
N LYS A 281 -83.71 -39.86 33.64
CA LYS A 281 -84.00 -39.34 34.98
C LYS A 281 -85.42 -38.78 35.12
N GLN A 282 -86.27 -38.92 34.09
CA GLN A 282 -87.64 -38.41 34.12
C GLN A 282 -88.53 -39.30 35.02
N PRO A 283 -89.17 -38.75 36.08
CA PRO A 283 -90.03 -39.53 36.98
C PRO A 283 -91.46 -39.81 36.44
N ASP A 284 -91.91 -39.14 35.38
CA ASP A 284 -93.23 -39.32 34.74
C ASP A 284 -93.13 -40.33 33.58
N ASP A 285 -93.79 -41.48 33.75
CA ASP A 285 -93.74 -42.61 32.81
C ASP A 285 -94.27 -42.26 31.40
N LEU A 286 -95.27 -41.37 31.30
CA LEU A 286 -95.85 -40.97 30.01
C LEU A 286 -94.91 -40.06 29.24
N LEU A 287 -94.30 -39.08 29.92
CA LEU A 287 -93.31 -38.17 29.34
C LEU A 287 -92.05 -38.92 28.94
N PHE A 288 -91.57 -39.85 29.78
CA PHE A 288 -90.44 -40.73 29.46
C PHE A 288 -90.64 -41.47 28.14
N VAL A 289 -91.77 -42.18 27.97
CA VAL A 289 -92.03 -42.98 26.77
C VAL A 289 -92.12 -42.10 25.51
N LYS A 290 -92.75 -40.92 25.61
CA LYS A 290 -92.83 -39.97 24.49
C LYS A 290 -91.47 -39.40 24.10
N ASP A 291 -90.69 -38.94 25.08
CA ASP A 291 -89.39 -38.32 24.85
C ASP A 291 -88.36 -39.35 24.35
N PHE A 292 -88.34 -40.54 24.95
CA PHE A 292 -87.47 -41.63 24.50
C PHE A 292 -87.79 -42.08 23.07
N SER A 293 -89.07 -42.23 22.73
CA SER A 293 -89.48 -42.61 21.36
C SER A 293 -89.04 -41.58 20.32
N ARG A 294 -89.07 -40.28 20.67
CA ARG A 294 -88.59 -39.20 19.81
C ARG A 294 -87.08 -39.30 19.59
N SER A 295 -86.31 -39.47 20.66
CA SER A 295 -84.84 -39.53 20.62
C SER A 295 -84.30 -40.83 19.99
N GLN A 296 -85.05 -41.92 20.05
CA GLN A 296 -84.66 -43.22 19.50
C GLN A 296 -84.38 -43.19 17.98
N SER A 297 -85.08 -42.32 17.25
CA SER A 297 -84.88 -42.12 15.81
C SER A 297 -83.55 -41.44 15.47
N LEU A 298 -83.08 -40.53 16.34
CA LEU A 298 -81.82 -39.80 16.19
C LEU A 298 -80.61 -40.68 16.50
N ILE A 299 -80.74 -41.58 17.48
CA ILE A 299 -79.68 -42.51 17.89
C ILE A 299 -79.35 -43.52 16.79
N LYS A 300 -80.37 -44.05 16.10
CA LYS A 300 -80.19 -45.05 15.03
C LYS A 300 -79.43 -44.51 13.81
N GLN A 301 -79.29 -43.19 13.67
CA GLN A 301 -78.57 -42.55 12.56
C GLN A 301 -77.11 -42.19 12.92
N GLN A 302 -76.70 -42.27 14.18
CA GLN A 302 -75.34 -41.95 14.58
C GLN A 302 -74.43 -43.17 14.41
N SER A 303 -73.82 -43.29 13.24
CA SER A 303 -72.73 -44.23 12.99
C SER A 303 -71.71 -43.64 12.02
N PRO A 304 -70.84 -42.72 12.48
CA PRO A 304 -69.78 -42.22 11.62
C PRO A 304 -68.70 -43.30 11.52
N ARG A 305 -68.63 -43.99 10.37
CA ARG A 305 -67.43 -44.73 9.99
C ARG A 305 -66.43 -43.73 9.42
N VAL A 306 -65.52 -43.25 10.27
CA VAL A 306 -64.38 -42.47 9.81
C VAL A 306 -63.26 -43.44 9.44
N ASN A 307 -62.80 -43.38 8.20
CA ASN A 307 -61.72 -44.24 7.73
C ASN A 307 -60.41 -43.74 8.36
N MET A 308 -59.76 -44.55 9.19
CA MET A 308 -58.52 -44.16 9.84
C MET A 308 -57.37 -44.13 8.83
N MET A 309 -56.80 -42.94 8.61
CA MET A 309 -55.57 -42.79 7.85
C MET A 309 -54.40 -43.29 8.72
N GLN A 310 -53.62 -44.25 8.22
CA GLN A 310 -52.37 -44.65 8.85
C GLN A 310 -51.26 -43.71 8.38
N VAL A 311 -50.68 -42.95 9.30
CA VAL A 311 -49.43 -42.22 9.06
C VAL A 311 -48.30 -43.19 9.37
N VAL A 312 -47.44 -43.43 8.37
CA VAL A 312 -46.26 -44.30 8.51
C VAL A 312 -45.04 -43.42 8.71
N ASP A 313 -44.13 -43.84 9.58
CA ASP A 313 -42.84 -43.17 9.72
C ASP A 313 -42.04 -43.32 8.42
N VAL A 314 -41.51 -42.20 7.93
CA VAL A 314 -40.64 -42.16 6.76
C VAL A 314 -39.20 -41.95 7.23
N GLU A 315 -38.36 -42.94 7.03
CA GLU A 315 -36.93 -42.83 7.28
C GLU A 315 -36.21 -42.21 6.07
N ALA A 316 -35.13 -41.47 6.33
CA ALA A 316 -34.27 -40.97 5.27
C ALA A 316 -33.57 -42.15 4.56
N ASP A 317 -33.57 -42.16 3.23
CA ASP A 317 -32.86 -43.15 2.44
C ASP A 317 -31.34 -42.90 2.55
N LYS A 318 -30.73 -43.50 3.57
CA LYS A 318 -29.29 -43.37 3.85
C LYS A 318 -28.44 -43.87 2.67
N VAL A 319 -28.89 -44.90 1.96
CA VAL A 319 -28.16 -45.45 0.81
C VAL A 319 -28.16 -44.44 -0.34
N MET A 320 -29.30 -43.79 -0.61
CA MET A 320 -29.36 -42.73 -1.60
C MET A 320 -28.48 -41.53 -1.23
N ILE A 321 -28.48 -41.12 0.06
CA ILE A 321 -27.65 -40.01 0.55
C ILE A 321 -26.16 -40.33 0.38
N GLU A 322 -25.73 -41.53 0.78
CA GLU A 322 -24.35 -41.99 0.62
C GLU A 322 -23.93 -42.08 -0.87
N ASN A 323 -24.84 -42.50 -1.75
CA ASN A 323 -24.56 -42.51 -3.19
C ASN A 323 -24.37 -41.10 -3.75
N ILE A 324 -25.20 -40.13 -3.34
CA ILE A 324 -25.06 -38.72 -3.75
C ILE A 324 -23.73 -38.14 -3.26
N ASP A 325 -23.34 -38.44 -2.02
CA ASP A 325 -22.07 -37.99 -1.45
C ASP A 325 -20.86 -38.55 -2.23
N LYS A 326 -20.92 -39.83 -2.57
CA LYS A 326 -19.88 -40.50 -3.37
C LYS A 326 -19.78 -39.92 -4.78
N GLU A 327 -20.91 -39.79 -5.48
CA GLU A 327 -20.94 -39.19 -6.82
C GLU A 327 -20.39 -37.76 -6.80
N THR A 328 -20.80 -36.96 -5.82
CA THR A 328 -20.33 -35.57 -5.66
C THR A 328 -18.82 -35.53 -5.43
N THR A 329 -18.29 -36.42 -4.59
CA THR A 329 -16.86 -36.52 -4.32
C THR A 329 -16.07 -36.88 -5.58
N ASP A 330 -16.55 -37.85 -6.36
CA ASP A 330 -15.90 -38.25 -7.62
C ASP A 330 -15.87 -37.09 -8.64
N TYR A 331 -16.96 -36.33 -8.76
CA TYR A 331 -17.02 -35.14 -9.61
C TYR A 331 -16.04 -34.05 -9.16
N ILE A 332 -15.93 -33.79 -7.85
CA ILE A 332 -14.97 -32.81 -7.31
C ILE A 332 -13.53 -33.21 -7.65
N VAL A 333 -13.19 -34.50 -7.54
CA VAL A 333 -11.85 -34.99 -7.90
C VAL A 333 -11.56 -34.76 -9.39
N ILE A 334 -12.52 -35.00 -10.27
CA ILE A 334 -12.36 -34.76 -11.71
C ILE A 334 -12.14 -33.27 -11.99
N ILE A 335 -12.96 -32.39 -11.40
CA ILE A 335 -12.80 -30.94 -11.54
C ILE A 335 -11.43 -30.50 -11.04
N GLY A 336 -10.98 -31.01 -9.88
CA GLY A 336 -9.66 -30.73 -9.32
C GLY A 336 -8.51 -31.07 -10.27
N ARG A 337 -8.59 -32.18 -11.01
CA ARG A 337 -7.57 -32.53 -12.02
C ARG A 337 -7.55 -31.55 -13.19
N HIS A 338 -8.71 -31.10 -13.66
CA HIS A 338 -8.78 -30.11 -14.73
C HIS A 338 -8.23 -28.75 -14.28
N LEU A 339 -8.50 -28.33 -13.04
CA LEU A 339 -7.96 -27.10 -12.46
C LEU A 339 -6.45 -27.16 -12.25
N ALA A 340 -5.91 -28.32 -11.87
CA ALA A 340 -4.46 -28.52 -11.75
C ALA A 340 -3.78 -28.42 -13.12
N TYR A 341 -4.37 -29.04 -14.16
CA TYR A 341 -3.85 -28.94 -15.52
C TYR A 341 -3.87 -27.49 -16.03
N THR A 342 -4.96 -26.75 -15.81
CA THR A 342 -4.99 -25.34 -16.21
C THR A 342 -3.93 -24.55 -15.46
N HIS A 343 -3.81 -24.69 -14.14
CA HIS A 343 -2.76 -24.06 -13.35
C HIS A 343 -1.36 -24.29 -13.96
N ASP A 344 -0.99 -25.53 -14.27
CA ASP A 344 0.32 -25.85 -14.85
C ASP A 344 0.57 -25.15 -16.20
N VAL A 345 -0.45 -25.11 -17.08
CA VAL A 345 -0.36 -24.39 -18.36
C VAL A 345 -0.15 -22.88 -18.13
N LEU A 346 -0.82 -22.30 -17.14
CA LEU A 346 -0.68 -20.88 -16.82
C LEU A 346 0.69 -20.55 -16.23
N SER A 347 1.19 -21.38 -15.32
CA SER A 347 2.53 -21.23 -14.76
C SER A 347 3.60 -21.25 -15.86
N GLN A 348 3.49 -22.18 -16.81
CA GLN A 348 4.41 -22.25 -17.95
C GLN A 348 4.34 -21.01 -18.86
N GLN A 349 3.16 -20.46 -19.10
CA GLN A 349 3.00 -19.23 -19.91
C GLN A 349 3.59 -18.00 -19.21
N ILE A 350 3.43 -17.88 -17.89
CA ILE A 350 4.02 -16.79 -17.10
C ILE A 350 5.55 -16.89 -17.13
N GLU A 351 6.11 -18.08 -16.94
CA GLU A 351 7.56 -18.30 -17.02
C GLU A 351 8.12 -17.90 -18.39
N GLN A 352 7.47 -18.28 -19.50
CA GLN A 352 7.92 -17.91 -20.84
C GLN A 352 7.93 -16.38 -21.08
N LEU A 353 6.97 -15.65 -20.51
CA LEU A 353 6.93 -14.18 -20.58
C LEU A 353 8.07 -13.53 -19.78
N VAL A 354 8.43 -14.09 -18.62
CA VAL A 354 9.57 -13.60 -17.81
C VAL A 354 10.90 -13.81 -18.54
N TRP A 355 11.09 -14.96 -19.21
CA TRP A 355 12.35 -15.29 -19.88
C TRP A 355 12.55 -14.56 -21.22
N SER A 356 11.48 -14.32 -21.99
CA SER A 356 11.56 -13.58 -23.26
C SER A 356 11.96 -12.10 -23.09
N GLY A 357 11.59 -11.47 -21.96
CA GLY A 357 12.05 -10.13 -21.59
C GLY A 357 13.54 -10.08 -21.23
N SER A 358 14.04 -11.09 -20.51
CA SER A 358 15.45 -11.16 -20.08
C SER A 358 16.42 -11.39 -21.26
N GLN A 359 15.99 -12.16 -22.27
CA GLN A 359 16.77 -12.39 -23.50
C GLN A 359 16.88 -11.15 -24.38
N ARG A 360 15.80 -10.36 -24.56
CA ARG A 360 15.85 -9.09 -25.31
C ARG A 360 16.81 -8.07 -24.68
N LYS A 361 16.77 -7.91 -23.35
CA LYS A 361 17.65 -6.98 -22.62
C LYS A 361 19.13 -7.37 -22.66
N LYS A 362 19.47 -8.67 -22.66
CA LYS A 362 20.87 -9.13 -22.84
C LYS A 362 21.43 -8.79 -24.22
N VAL A 363 20.62 -8.83 -25.27
CA VAL A 363 21.05 -8.54 -26.65
C VAL A 363 21.21 -7.03 -26.89
N GLU A 364 20.40 -6.18 -26.24
CA GLU A 364 20.54 -4.71 -26.32
C GLU A 364 21.68 -4.17 -25.44
N ASN A 365 21.85 -4.67 -24.21
CA ASN A 365 22.95 -4.23 -23.34
C ASN A 365 24.35 -4.67 -23.84
N GLN A 366 24.45 -5.72 -24.67
CA GLN A 366 25.71 -6.07 -25.34
C GLN A 366 26.08 -5.13 -26.49
N LYS A 367 25.12 -4.37 -27.04
CA LYS A 367 25.37 -3.39 -28.12
C LYS A 367 25.65 -1.98 -27.62
N ALA A 368 25.36 -1.67 -26.35
CA ALA A 368 25.39 -0.32 -25.80
C ALA A 368 26.35 -0.11 -24.62
N ALA A 369 27.36 -0.96 -24.42
CA ALA A 369 28.36 -0.74 -23.38
C ALA A 369 29.52 0.16 -23.88
N PRO A 370 29.61 1.45 -23.51
CA PRO A 370 30.85 2.19 -23.69
C PRO A 370 31.90 1.62 -22.74
N ARG A 371 32.98 1.09 -23.31
CA ARG A 371 34.14 0.58 -22.59
C ARG A 371 34.94 1.76 -22.01
N VAL A 372 34.50 2.31 -20.89
CA VAL A 372 35.27 3.33 -20.17
C VAL A 372 36.46 2.65 -19.51
N LYS A 373 37.65 2.79 -20.12
CA LYS A 373 38.92 2.44 -19.48
C LYS A 373 39.21 3.49 -18.40
N LEU A 374 38.83 3.21 -17.16
CA LEU A 374 39.36 3.91 -16.00
C LEU A 374 40.82 3.48 -15.81
N GLN A 375 41.76 4.39 -16.02
CA GLN A 375 43.14 4.19 -15.57
C GLN A 375 43.13 4.13 -14.04
N LYS A 376 43.77 3.08 -13.51
CA LYS A 376 43.98 2.88 -12.08
C LYS A 376 44.85 4.02 -11.53
N SER A 377 44.27 4.86 -10.68
CA SER A 377 44.99 5.57 -9.62
C SER A 377 44.15 5.53 -8.35
N GLU A 378 44.84 5.56 -7.21
CA GLU A 378 44.50 4.79 -6.01
C GLU A 378 43.35 5.32 -5.15
N LYS A 379 42.70 4.35 -4.49
CA LYS A 379 41.85 4.37 -3.30
C LYS A 379 41.68 5.74 -2.61
N MET A 380 40.58 6.42 -2.91
CA MET A 380 39.82 7.14 -1.88
C MET A 380 38.59 6.30 -1.54
N SER A 381 38.53 5.80 -0.31
CA SER A 381 37.35 5.18 0.27
C SER A 381 36.27 6.25 0.47
N LEU A 382 35.48 6.49 -0.57
CA LEU A 382 34.18 7.15 -0.46
C LEU A 382 33.14 6.05 -0.34
N SER A 383 32.69 5.79 0.88
CA SER A 383 31.50 4.98 1.14
C SER A 383 30.27 5.72 0.61
N PHE A 384 29.88 5.44 -0.62
CA PHE A 384 28.56 5.81 -1.13
C PHE A 384 27.56 4.72 -0.74
N THR A 385 26.80 4.96 0.32
CA THR A 385 25.59 4.20 0.61
C THR A 385 24.51 4.61 -0.38
N PHE A 386 24.24 3.75 -1.37
CA PHE A 386 23.02 3.82 -2.18
C PHE A 386 21.87 3.24 -1.34
N ASN A 387 21.06 4.12 -0.76
CA ASN A 387 19.80 3.70 -0.16
C ASN A 387 18.75 3.52 -1.27
N CYS A 388 18.61 2.29 -1.75
CA CYS A 388 17.45 1.86 -2.52
C CYS A 388 16.26 1.72 -1.57
N THR A 389 15.33 2.68 -1.59
CA THR A 389 14.15 2.74 -0.70
C THR A 389 13.04 1.73 -1.07
N GLN A 390 13.31 0.77 -1.97
CA GLN A 390 12.36 -0.28 -2.35
C GLN A 390 12.80 -1.72 -2.03
N CYS A 391 13.96 -1.94 -1.40
CA CYS A 391 14.35 -3.27 -0.91
C CYS A 391 14.12 -3.39 0.59
N SER A 392 12.90 -3.75 0.98
CA SER A 392 12.59 -4.23 2.32
C SER A 392 12.84 -5.74 2.40
N HIS A 393 14.10 -6.17 2.37
CA HIS A 393 14.49 -7.50 2.87
C HIS A 393 15.90 -7.45 3.45
N THR A 394 15.96 -7.44 4.78
CA THR A 394 17.12 -7.84 5.56
C THR A 394 17.13 -9.37 5.64
N GLU A 395 18.10 -10.02 5.00
CA GLU A 395 18.58 -11.33 5.46
C GLU A 395 20.10 -11.30 5.51
N ALA A 396 20.60 -11.42 6.73
CA ALA A 396 21.99 -11.72 7.01
C ALA A 396 22.19 -13.23 6.88
N MET A 397 23.14 -13.67 6.06
CA MET A 397 23.79 -14.97 6.25
C MET A 397 25.30 -14.83 5.99
N CYS A 398 26.04 -15.15 7.07
CA CYS A 398 27.47 -15.38 7.28
C CYS A 398 28.51 -14.70 6.37
#